data_AF-A0A3Q0CEA7-F1
#
_entry.id   AF-A0A3Q0CEA7-F1
#
_cell.length_a   1.000
_cell.length_b   1.000
_cell.length_c   1.000
_cell.angle_alpha   90.00
_cell.angle_beta   90.00
_cell.angle_gamma   90.00
#
_symmetry.space_group_name_H-M   'P 1'
#
loop_
_entity.id
_entity.type
_entity.pdbx_description
1 polymer ?
#
loop_
_entity_poly.entity_id
_entity_poly.type
_entity_poly.pdbx_seq_one_letter_code
_entity_poly.pdbx_strand_id
1 'polypeptide(L)'
;MMRKWEATLKQIEERASHYERKPLSSVYRPRLSKPEDPPSIWKLFHRQNQAFNFVKSCKENVHVFALECKAGDGQRIYLVTSYAQLWFYYKFRKALLHCYEVIPENAVCKLYFDLEFNKLANPGADGKKMVALLIEHVCKALEELYNVHCSAEDVINLDSSTEEKFSRHLIFQLNDVAFKDNIHVGEYLLKEPNCSLTCSGYQWH
;
A
#
# COMPACT_ATOMS: atom_id res chain seq x y z
N MET A 1 21.94 44.83 18.07
CA MET A 1 21.40 43.93 17.03
C MET A 1 22.53 43.30 16.19
N MET A 2 23.50 44.09 15.69
CA MET A 2 24.67 43.58 14.92
C MET A 2 25.54 42.51 15.62
N ARG A 3 25.92 42.71 16.89
CA ARG A 3 26.82 41.78 17.60
C ARG A 3 26.28 40.35 17.73
N LYS A 4 24.95 40.19 17.75
CA LYS A 4 24.30 38.87 17.82
C LYS A 4 24.39 38.14 16.48
N TRP A 5 24.29 38.90 15.38
CA TRP A 5 24.42 38.39 14.02
C TRP A 5 25.85 37.94 13.71
N GLU A 6 26.85 38.74 14.10
CA GLU A 6 28.27 38.40 13.95
C GLU A 6 28.63 37.10 14.72
N ALA A 7 28.09 36.93 15.93
CA ALA A 7 28.28 35.70 16.70
C ALA A 7 27.60 34.49 16.05
N THR A 8 26.41 34.67 15.45
CA THR A 8 25.72 33.61 14.72
C THR A 8 26.47 33.21 13.44
N LEU A 9 27.00 34.17 12.68
CA LEU A 9 27.82 33.91 11.50
C LEU A 9 29.07 33.09 11.86
N LYS A 10 29.77 33.49 12.92
CA LYS A 10 30.96 32.78 13.39
C LYS A 10 30.65 31.33 13.79
N GLN A 11 29.52 31.09 14.47
CA GLN A 11 29.08 29.73 14.81
C GLN A 11 28.72 28.88 13.57
N ILE A 12 28.16 29.51 12.53
CA ILE A 12 27.84 28.82 11.26
C ILE A 12 29.12 28.43 10.54
N GLU A 13 30.09 29.34 10.44
CA GLU A 13 31.40 29.10 9.81
C GLU A 13 32.20 28.01 10.55
N GLU A 14 32.23 28.07 11.89
CA GLU A 14 32.88 27.04 12.71
C GLU A 14 32.23 25.67 12.52
N ARG A 15 30.89 25.61 12.43
CA ARG A 15 30.18 24.36 12.13
C ARG A 15 30.45 23.87 10.71
N ALA A 16 30.48 24.76 9.72
CA ALA A 16 30.79 24.40 8.33
C ALA A 16 32.20 23.81 8.22
N SER A 17 33.20 24.47 8.82
CA SER A 17 34.59 23.98 8.89
C SER A 17 34.70 22.63 9.61
N HIS A 18 33.92 22.44 10.68
CA HIS A 18 33.83 21.15 11.37
C HIS A 18 33.26 20.06 10.45
N TYR A 19 32.21 20.35 9.67
CA TYR A 19 31.62 19.38 8.74
C TYR A 19 32.49 19.10 7.50
N GLU A 20 33.31 20.03 7.04
CA GLU A 20 34.30 19.77 6.00
C GLU A 20 35.42 18.83 6.49
N ARG A 21 35.90 19.04 7.72
CA ARG A 21 36.98 18.23 8.32
C ARG A 21 36.51 16.88 8.85
N LYS A 22 35.26 16.81 9.30
CA LYS A 22 34.58 15.59 9.76
C LYS A 22 33.24 15.51 9.05
N PRO A 23 33.24 15.09 7.76
CA PRO A 23 31.99 14.87 7.05
C PRO A 23 31.14 13.97 7.93
N LEU A 24 29.89 14.38 8.17
CA LEU A 24 28.91 13.48 8.76
C LEU A 24 29.00 12.21 7.94
N SER A 25 29.33 11.08 8.58
CA SER A 25 29.29 9.81 7.89
C SER A 25 27.93 9.73 7.22
N SER A 26 27.89 9.34 5.95
CA SER A 26 26.62 9.15 5.25
C SER A 26 25.77 8.31 6.19
N VAL A 27 24.70 8.89 6.75
CA VAL A 27 23.85 8.26 7.76
C VAL A 27 23.74 6.81 7.37
N TYR A 28 24.26 5.89 8.20
CA TYR A 28 24.29 4.48 7.85
C TYR A 28 22.87 4.07 7.51
N ARG A 29 22.60 3.95 6.22
CA ARG A 29 21.36 3.45 5.67
C ARG A 29 21.69 2.01 5.36
N PRO A 30 21.21 1.05 6.16
CA PRO A 30 21.32 -0.34 5.77
C PRO A 30 20.74 -0.46 4.37
N ARG A 31 21.57 -0.76 3.38
CA ARG A 31 21.14 -1.02 2.00
C ARG A 31 21.02 -2.53 1.86
N LEU A 32 19.99 -2.98 1.16
CA LEU A 32 19.93 -4.36 0.69
C LEU A 32 21.03 -4.65 -0.35
N SER A 33 21.43 -3.61 -1.08
CA SER A 33 22.35 -3.68 -2.21
C SER A 33 23.79 -3.48 -1.75
N LYS A 34 24.73 -4.26 -2.30
CA LYS A 34 26.16 -4.03 -2.13
C LYS A 34 26.55 -2.67 -2.74
N PRO A 35 27.70 -2.07 -2.38
CA PRO A 35 28.15 -0.80 -2.98
C PRO A 35 28.26 -0.83 -4.50
N GLU A 36 28.45 -2.02 -5.07
CA GLU A 36 28.58 -2.33 -6.50
C GLU A 36 27.23 -2.60 -7.21
N ASP A 37 26.14 -2.77 -6.47
CA ASP A 37 24.80 -2.90 -7.02
C ASP A 37 24.18 -1.51 -7.30
N PRO A 38 23.24 -1.40 -8.26
CA PRO A 38 22.55 -0.14 -8.52
C PRO A 38 21.86 0.41 -7.25
N PRO A 39 21.80 1.75 -7.10
CA PRO A 39 21.26 2.39 -5.91
C PRO A 39 19.79 2.04 -5.71
N SER A 40 19.47 1.59 -4.50
CA SER A 40 18.11 1.23 -4.08
C SER A 40 17.12 2.40 -4.27
N ILE A 41 16.11 2.25 -5.13
CA ILE A 41 15.08 3.27 -5.34
C ILE A 41 14.22 3.47 -4.09
N TRP A 42 14.32 4.65 -3.49
CA TRP A 42 13.46 5.09 -2.40
C TRP A 42 13.16 6.58 -2.55
N LYS A 43 12.07 6.92 -3.25
CA LYS A 43 11.71 8.32 -3.56
C LYS A 43 10.33 8.68 -3.02
N LEU A 44 10.23 9.86 -2.41
CA LEU A 44 8.97 10.39 -1.88
C LEU A 44 8.43 11.49 -2.78
N PHE A 45 7.12 11.52 -2.94
CA PHE A 45 6.38 12.50 -3.74
C PHE A 45 5.18 13.00 -2.95
N HIS A 46 4.84 14.28 -3.07
CA HIS A 46 3.65 14.85 -2.44
C HIS A 46 2.37 14.63 -3.26
N ARG A 47 2.49 14.32 -4.56
CA ARG A 47 1.35 14.09 -5.44
C ARG A 47 1.44 12.70 -6.07
N GLN A 48 0.31 11.98 -6.09
CA GLN A 48 0.19 10.63 -6.64
C GLN A 48 0.64 10.57 -8.11
N ASN A 49 0.18 11.54 -8.91
CA ASN A 49 0.53 11.61 -10.34
C ASN A 49 2.05 11.73 -10.58
N GLN A 50 2.78 12.44 -9.72
CA GLN A 50 4.23 12.55 -9.81
C GLN A 50 4.92 11.22 -9.50
N ALA A 51 4.42 10.48 -8.51
CA ALA A 51 4.92 9.14 -8.21
C ALA A 51 4.73 8.20 -9.40
N PHE A 52 3.54 8.19 -10.02
CA PHE A 52 3.28 7.37 -11.21
C PHE A 52 4.11 7.78 -12.43
N ASN A 53 4.30 9.08 -12.67
CA ASN A 53 5.19 9.56 -13.73
C ASN A 53 6.63 9.10 -13.51
N PHE A 54 7.09 9.07 -12.26
CA PHE A 54 8.38 8.52 -11.92
C PHE A 54 8.45 7.00 -12.19
N VAL A 55 7.43 6.22 -11.79
CA VAL A 55 7.36 4.78 -12.11
C VAL A 55 7.44 4.54 -13.62
N LYS A 56 6.66 5.30 -14.43
CA LYS A 56 6.67 5.17 -15.90
C LYS A 56 8.02 5.47 -16.55
N SER A 57 8.83 6.34 -15.94
CA SER A 57 10.18 6.66 -16.43
C SER A 57 11.26 5.75 -15.87
N CYS A 58 10.92 4.90 -14.90
CA CYS A 58 11.84 3.98 -14.26
C CYS A 58 11.91 2.66 -15.03
N LYS A 59 13.12 2.12 -15.19
CA LYS A 59 13.34 0.80 -15.81
C LYS A 59 13.28 -0.35 -14.81
N GLU A 60 13.31 -0.05 -13.52
CA GLU A 60 13.28 -1.03 -12.45
C GLU A 60 11.84 -1.36 -12.05
N ASN A 61 11.61 -2.56 -11.51
CA ASN A 61 10.31 -2.98 -11.03
C ASN A 61 9.98 -2.31 -9.68
N VAL A 62 9.34 -1.14 -9.75
CA VAL A 62 8.98 -0.30 -8.61
C VAL A 62 7.48 -0.01 -8.57
N HIS A 63 6.98 0.19 -7.36
CA HIS A 63 5.57 0.34 -7.05
C HIS A 63 5.34 1.61 -6.22
N VAL A 64 4.09 2.09 -6.21
CA VAL A 64 3.69 3.28 -5.44
C VAL A 64 3.00 2.85 -4.16
N PHE A 65 3.44 3.41 -3.04
CA PHE A 65 2.85 3.21 -1.72
C PHE A 65 2.44 4.57 -1.15
N ALA A 66 1.22 4.67 -0.62
CA ALA A 66 0.76 5.84 0.11
C ALA A 66 1.08 5.68 1.60
N LEU A 67 1.78 6.67 2.16
CA LEU A 67 2.12 6.75 3.58
C LEU A 67 1.27 7.84 4.22
N GLU A 68 0.50 7.50 5.24
CA GLU A 68 -0.29 8.46 5.98
C GLU A 68 0.59 9.22 6.99
N CYS A 69 0.57 10.55 6.91
CA CYS A 69 1.32 11.40 7.82
C CYS A 69 0.51 11.72 9.07
N LYS A 70 1.02 11.34 10.24
CA LYS A 70 0.40 11.65 11.56
C LYS A 70 0.19 13.14 11.84
N ALA A 71 0.81 14.04 11.06
CA ALA A 71 0.81 15.48 11.30
C ALA A 71 -0.35 16.22 10.61
N GLY A 72 -1.11 15.59 9.73
CA GLY A 72 -2.23 16.21 9.03
C GLY A 72 -3.33 15.20 8.76
N ASP A 73 -4.57 15.60 9.07
CA ASP A 73 -5.79 14.81 8.90
C ASP A 73 -5.85 14.22 7.48
N GLY A 74 -5.60 12.90 7.36
CA GLY A 74 -5.61 12.16 6.09
C GLY A 74 -4.56 12.54 5.04
N GLN A 75 -3.54 13.35 5.37
CA GLN A 75 -2.53 13.76 4.38
C GLN A 75 -1.60 12.58 4.04
N ARG A 76 -1.50 12.27 2.73
CA ARG A 76 -0.67 11.15 2.22
C ARG A 76 0.56 11.66 1.48
N ILE A 77 1.69 10.99 1.71
CA ILE A 77 2.91 11.11 0.91
C ILE A 77 3.11 9.80 0.15
N TYR A 78 3.51 9.88 -1.12
CA TYR A 78 3.66 8.73 -1.99
C TYR A 78 5.13 8.29 -2.08
N LEU A 79 5.42 7.08 -1.63
CA LEU A 79 6.72 6.43 -1.73
C LEU A 79 6.77 5.58 -3.00
N VAL A 80 7.85 5.69 -3.76
CA VAL A 80 8.19 4.77 -4.85
C VAL A 80 9.41 3.96 -4.46
N THR A 81 9.24 2.64 -4.44
CA THR A 81 10.29 1.65 -4.15
C THR A 81 9.87 0.26 -4.62
N SER A 82 10.74 -0.75 -4.51
CA SER A 82 10.39 -2.14 -4.79
C SER A 82 9.82 -2.84 -3.55
N TYR A 83 9.05 -3.93 -3.73
CA TYR A 83 8.51 -4.69 -2.60
C TYR A 83 9.60 -5.21 -1.64
N ALA A 84 10.73 -5.69 -2.18
CA ALA A 84 11.84 -6.19 -1.37
C ALA A 84 12.44 -5.11 -0.46
N GLN A 85 12.63 -3.90 -1.01
CA GLN A 85 13.12 -2.75 -0.26
C GLN A 85 12.11 -2.27 0.77
N LEU A 86 10.83 -2.15 0.38
CA LEU A 86 9.78 -1.79 1.31
C LEU A 86 9.76 -2.77 2.49
N TRP A 87 9.69 -4.08 2.22
CA TRP A 87 9.61 -5.11 3.24
C TRP A 87 10.80 -5.07 4.21
N PHE A 88 12.02 -4.88 3.69
CA PHE A 88 13.22 -4.75 4.50
C PHE A 88 13.10 -3.61 5.52
N TYR A 89 12.67 -2.42 5.10
CA TYR A 89 12.52 -1.31 6.04
C TYR A 89 11.28 -1.46 6.93
N TYR A 90 10.19 -1.99 6.38
CA TYR A 90 8.91 -2.16 7.06
C TYR A 90 9.02 -3.13 8.24
N LYS A 91 9.74 -4.24 8.07
CA LYS A 91 9.94 -5.26 9.12
C LYS A 91 10.60 -4.71 10.40
N PHE A 92 11.48 -3.72 10.27
CA PHE A 92 12.27 -3.19 11.40
C PHE A 92 11.83 -1.79 11.88
N ARG A 93 11.04 -1.05 11.09
CA ARG A 93 10.65 0.33 11.40
C ARG A 93 9.18 0.39 11.82
N LYS A 94 8.92 0.67 13.10
CA LYS A 94 7.58 1.07 13.61
C LYS A 94 7.08 2.43 13.08
N ALA A 95 7.75 3.06 12.13
CA ALA A 95 7.44 4.43 11.69
C ALA A 95 6.53 4.48 10.44
N LEU A 96 6.37 3.37 9.71
CA LEU A 96 5.52 3.27 8.51
C LEU A 96 4.15 2.63 8.81
N LEU A 97 3.57 2.92 9.99
CA LEU A 97 2.38 2.20 10.51
C LEU A 97 1.14 2.25 9.60
N HIS A 98 1.06 3.21 8.68
CA HIS A 98 -0.07 3.43 7.79
C HIS A 98 0.44 3.51 6.35
N CYS A 99 0.76 2.34 5.80
CA CYS A 99 1.28 2.17 4.45
C CYS A 99 0.26 1.41 3.61
N TYR A 100 -0.15 2.00 2.50
CA TYR A 100 -1.14 1.45 1.58
C TYR A 100 -0.50 1.25 0.21
N GLU A 101 -0.74 0.11 -0.42
CA GLU A 101 -0.42 -0.07 -1.82
C GLU A 101 -1.38 0.75 -2.69
N VAL A 102 -0.85 1.47 -3.67
CA VAL A 102 -1.67 2.19 -4.65
C VAL A 102 -1.74 1.35 -5.91
N ILE A 103 -2.89 0.72 -6.16
CA ILE A 103 -3.13 -0.04 -7.38
C ILE A 103 -3.19 0.94 -8.56
N PRO A 104 -2.28 0.85 -9.55
CA PRO A 104 -2.29 1.75 -10.69
C PRO A 104 -3.55 1.54 -11.53
N GLU A 105 -4.10 2.63 -12.07
CA GLU A 105 -5.17 2.54 -13.07
C GLU A 105 -4.71 1.74 -14.29
N ASN A 106 -5.60 0.90 -14.83
CA ASN A 106 -5.34 0.04 -15.99
C ASN A 106 -4.19 -0.98 -15.80
N ALA A 107 -3.75 -1.23 -14.56
CA ALA A 107 -2.80 -2.29 -14.27
C ALA A 107 -3.52 -3.59 -13.92
N VAL A 108 -2.97 -4.69 -14.43
CA VAL A 108 -3.41 -6.05 -14.07
C VAL A 108 -3.40 -6.21 -12.56
N CYS A 109 -4.49 -6.71 -12.00
CA CYS A 109 -4.65 -6.87 -10.57
C CYS A 109 -5.28 -8.22 -10.20
N LYS A 110 -5.06 -8.62 -8.95
CA LYS A 110 -5.75 -9.77 -8.36
C LYS A 110 -7.20 -9.41 -8.07
N LEU A 111 -8.05 -10.42 -7.92
CA LEU A 111 -9.36 -10.24 -7.31
C LEU A 111 -9.18 -10.00 -5.81
N TYR A 112 -9.74 -8.90 -5.31
CA TYR A 112 -9.67 -8.54 -3.90
C TYR A 112 -11.00 -8.00 -3.40
N PHE A 113 -11.23 -8.14 -2.10
CA PHE A 113 -12.41 -7.63 -1.42
C PHE A 113 -12.00 -6.85 -0.17
N ASP A 114 -12.71 -5.76 0.08
CA ASP A 114 -12.73 -5.06 1.36
C ASP A 114 -14.11 -5.25 1.99
N LEU A 115 -14.15 -6.01 3.07
CA LEU A 115 -15.38 -6.45 3.72
C LEU A 115 -15.50 -5.78 5.07
N GLU A 116 -16.54 -4.97 5.25
CA GLU A 116 -16.78 -4.30 6.52
C GLU A 116 -18.25 -4.19 6.87
N PHE A 117 -18.53 -4.26 8.17
CA PHE A 117 -19.84 -3.88 8.73
C PHE A 117 -19.69 -3.48 10.21
N ASN A 118 -20.63 -2.68 10.69
CA ASN A 118 -20.70 -2.30 12.10
C ASN A 118 -21.31 -3.46 12.91
N LYS A 119 -20.60 -3.96 13.93
CA LYS A 119 -21.02 -5.12 14.73
C LYS A 119 -22.22 -4.81 15.61
N LEU A 120 -22.29 -3.60 16.19
CA LEU A 120 -23.40 -3.17 17.04
C LEU A 120 -24.71 -3.04 16.26
N ALA A 121 -24.62 -2.55 15.01
CA ALA A 121 -25.76 -2.44 14.11
C ALA A 121 -26.20 -3.80 13.53
N ASN A 122 -25.34 -4.82 13.59
CA ASN A 122 -25.58 -6.15 13.01
C ASN A 122 -25.35 -7.27 14.04
N PRO A 123 -26.10 -7.30 15.15
CA PRO A 123 -25.82 -8.21 16.27
C PRO A 123 -25.99 -9.69 15.94
N GLY A 124 -26.78 -10.03 14.91
CA GLY A 124 -26.99 -11.39 14.43
C GLY A 124 -26.03 -11.84 13.31
N ALA A 125 -25.14 -10.95 12.86
CA ALA A 125 -24.24 -11.26 11.74
C ALA A 125 -23.06 -12.14 12.19
N ASP A 126 -22.96 -13.32 11.60
CA ASP A 126 -21.77 -14.16 11.72
C ASP A 126 -20.78 -13.84 10.58
N GLY A 127 -19.89 -12.88 10.84
CA GLY A 127 -18.91 -12.43 9.85
C GLY A 127 -17.97 -13.53 9.34
N LYS A 128 -17.68 -14.57 10.14
CA LYS A 128 -16.85 -15.69 9.69
C LYS A 128 -17.60 -16.53 8.67
N LYS A 129 -18.86 -16.86 8.97
CA LYS A 129 -19.72 -17.61 8.05
C LYS A 129 -20.01 -16.84 6.77
N MET A 130 -20.26 -15.52 6.88
CA MET A 130 -20.47 -14.65 5.71
C MET A 130 -19.27 -14.66 4.77
N VAL A 131 -18.05 -14.55 5.31
CA VAL A 131 -16.82 -14.62 4.50
C VAL A 131 -16.64 -15.98 3.83
N ALA A 132 -16.90 -17.08 4.55
CA ALA A 132 -16.81 -18.43 3.98
C ALA A 132 -17.78 -18.62 2.81
N LEU A 133 -19.04 -18.21 2.98
CA LEU A 133 -20.07 -18.27 1.93
C LEU A 133 -19.73 -17.38 0.74
N LEU A 134 -19.18 -16.18 0.98
CA LEU A 134 -18.74 -15.29 -0.09
C LEU A 134 -17.62 -15.94 -0.91
N ILE A 135 -16.60 -16.51 -0.25
CA ILE A 135 -15.49 -17.18 -0.93
C ILE A 135 -16.01 -18.34 -1.77
N GLU A 136 -16.86 -19.21 -1.20
CA GLU A 136 -17.46 -20.33 -1.93
C GLU A 136 -18.23 -19.86 -3.17
N HIS A 137 -19.04 -18.82 -3.03
CA HIS A 137 -19.81 -18.27 -4.13
C HIS A 137 -18.92 -17.70 -5.23
N VAL A 138 -17.88 -16.93 -4.85
CA VAL A 138 -16.93 -16.35 -5.79
C VAL A 138 -16.13 -17.43 -6.52
N CYS A 139 -15.67 -18.49 -5.82
CA CYS A 139 -14.99 -19.61 -6.44
C CYS A 139 -15.88 -20.28 -7.50
N LYS A 140 -17.16 -20.51 -7.18
CA LYS A 140 -18.12 -21.08 -8.12
C LYS A 140 -18.37 -20.18 -9.33
N ALA A 141 -18.53 -18.88 -9.12
CA ALA A 141 -18.71 -17.92 -10.22
C ALA A 141 -17.48 -17.84 -11.14
N LEU A 142 -16.27 -17.91 -10.56
CA LEU A 142 -15.01 -17.97 -11.33
C LEU A 142 -14.93 -19.24 -12.19
N GLU A 143 -15.38 -20.38 -11.66
CA GLU A 143 -15.47 -21.64 -12.40
C GLU A 143 -16.49 -21.56 -13.54
N GLU A 144 -17.70 -21.08 -13.26
CA GLU A 144 -18.80 -21.03 -14.25
C GLU A 144 -18.54 -20.03 -15.38
N LEU A 145 -18.00 -18.85 -15.08
CA LEU A 145 -17.83 -17.77 -16.06
C LEU A 145 -16.50 -17.83 -16.80
N TYR A 146 -15.44 -18.32 -16.14
CA TYR A 146 -14.08 -18.26 -16.65
C TYR A 146 -13.33 -19.59 -16.62
N ASN A 147 -13.96 -20.67 -16.15
CA ASN A 147 -13.34 -21.99 -15.97
C ASN A 147 -12.10 -21.96 -15.05
N VAL A 148 -12.11 -21.05 -14.07
CA VAL A 148 -11.01 -20.88 -13.11
C VAL A 148 -11.35 -21.63 -11.83
N HIS A 149 -10.52 -22.61 -11.49
CA HIS A 149 -10.72 -23.45 -10.31
C HIS A 149 -9.89 -22.87 -9.15
N CYS A 150 -10.56 -22.54 -8.04
CA CYS A 150 -9.91 -22.07 -6.82
C CYS A 150 -10.76 -22.43 -5.60
N SER A 151 -10.14 -22.36 -4.43
CA SER A 151 -10.74 -22.69 -3.14
C SER A 151 -10.42 -21.63 -2.09
N ALA A 152 -10.93 -21.83 -0.86
CA ALA A 152 -10.56 -20.97 0.26
C ALA A 152 -9.07 -20.99 0.60
N GLU A 153 -8.32 -22.04 0.22
CA GLU A 153 -6.88 -22.12 0.42
C GLU A 153 -6.10 -21.14 -0.46
N ASP A 154 -6.69 -20.75 -1.60
CA ASP A 154 -6.13 -19.78 -2.53
C ASP A 154 -6.46 -18.33 -2.12
N VAL A 155 -7.08 -18.10 -0.96
CA VAL A 155 -7.50 -16.78 -0.51
C VAL A 155 -6.71 -16.34 0.72
N ILE A 156 -5.94 -15.27 0.57
CA ILE A 156 -5.32 -14.60 1.73
C ILE A 156 -6.41 -13.82 2.46
N ASN A 157 -6.67 -14.19 3.72
CA ASN A 157 -7.66 -13.57 4.58
C ASN A 157 -6.99 -12.74 5.69
N LEU A 158 -7.03 -11.42 5.55
CA LEU A 158 -6.45 -10.47 6.49
C LEU A 158 -7.54 -9.90 7.41
N ASP A 159 -7.37 -10.04 8.72
CA ASP A 159 -8.34 -9.56 9.71
C ASP A 159 -7.86 -8.28 10.40
N SER A 160 -8.64 -7.21 10.24
CA SER A 160 -8.46 -5.90 10.88
C SER A 160 -9.67 -5.50 11.74
N SER A 161 -10.48 -6.49 12.15
CA SER A 161 -11.68 -6.25 12.95
C SER A 161 -11.34 -5.70 14.34
N THR A 162 -12.18 -4.78 14.82
CA THR A 162 -12.17 -4.25 16.19
C THR A 162 -13.39 -4.75 16.95
N GLU A 163 -13.59 -4.32 18.20
CA GLU A 163 -14.81 -4.63 18.96
C GLU A 163 -16.08 -4.08 18.29
N GLU A 164 -15.97 -2.91 17.66
CA GLU A 164 -17.10 -2.20 17.04
C GLU A 164 -17.28 -2.51 15.55
N LYS A 165 -16.18 -2.81 14.84
CA LYS A 165 -16.17 -2.97 13.39
C LYS A 165 -15.69 -4.36 12.99
N PHE A 166 -16.44 -5.04 12.15
CA PHE A 166 -15.92 -6.16 11.38
C PHE A 166 -15.19 -5.58 10.16
N SER A 167 -13.96 -6.03 9.91
CA SER A 167 -13.14 -5.57 8.78
C SER A 167 -12.20 -6.68 8.35
N ARG A 168 -12.33 -7.15 7.12
CA ARG A 168 -11.46 -8.17 6.53
C ARG A 168 -11.13 -7.83 5.08
N HIS A 169 -9.87 -8.04 4.70
CA HIS A 169 -9.45 -7.98 3.31
C HIS A 169 -9.20 -9.40 2.78
N LEU A 170 -9.81 -9.72 1.64
CA LEU A 170 -9.57 -10.96 0.92
C LEU A 170 -8.74 -10.67 -0.32
N ILE A 171 -7.70 -11.47 -0.58
CA ILE A 171 -6.89 -11.36 -1.79
C ILE A 171 -6.74 -12.76 -2.40
N PHE A 172 -7.38 -12.97 -3.55
CA PHE A 172 -7.38 -14.26 -4.27
C PHE A 172 -6.05 -14.45 -5.01
N GLN A 173 -5.37 -15.55 -4.71
CA GLN A 173 -4.11 -15.99 -5.32
C GLN A 173 -4.41 -16.99 -6.43
N LEU A 174 -5.05 -16.53 -7.50
CA LEU A 174 -5.38 -17.38 -8.64
C LEU A 174 -4.11 -17.74 -9.43
N ASN A 175 -3.95 -19.01 -9.76
CA ASN A 175 -2.82 -19.49 -10.55
C ASN A 175 -2.94 -19.04 -12.01
N ASP A 176 -1.93 -18.34 -12.52
CA ASP A 176 -1.83 -17.84 -13.91
C ASP A 176 -3.03 -17.01 -14.41
N VAL A 177 -3.84 -16.50 -13.48
CA VAL A 177 -5.06 -15.74 -13.77
C VAL A 177 -5.02 -14.42 -13.00
N ALA A 178 -5.35 -13.33 -13.69
CA ALA A 178 -5.51 -12.02 -13.11
C ALA A 178 -6.58 -11.23 -13.88
N PHE A 179 -7.17 -10.24 -13.22
CA PHE A 179 -8.08 -9.31 -13.86
C PHE A 179 -7.29 -8.24 -14.59
N LYS A 180 -7.84 -7.78 -15.72
CA LYS A 180 -7.21 -6.74 -16.56
C LYS A 180 -6.89 -5.48 -15.78
N ASP A 181 -7.81 -5.06 -14.91
CA ASP A 181 -7.65 -3.96 -13.97
C ASP A 181 -8.75 -4.00 -12.90
N ASN A 182 -8.68 -3.08 -11.93
CA ASN A 182 -9.62 -2.98 -10.82
C ASN A 182 -11.04 -2.57 -11.25
N ILE A 183 -11.22 -1.95 -12.42
CA ILE A 183 -12.54 -1.63 -12.97
C ILE A 183 -13.24 -2.93 -13.39
N HIS A 184 -12.51 -3.83 -14.07
CA HIS A 184 -13.07 -5.13 -14.47
C HIS A 184 -13.37 -6.04 -13.28
N VAL A 185 -12.63 -5.91 -12.17
CA VAL A 185 -13.01 -6.53 -10.89
C VAL A 185 -14.35 -5.99 -10.42
N GLY A 186 -14.53 -4.66 -10.39
CA GLY A 186 -15.80 -4.04 -10.01
C GLY A 186 -16.97 -4.47 -10.89
N GLU A 187 -16.78 -4.53 -12.21
CA GLU A 187 -17.80 -5.00 -13.15
C GLU A 187 -18.17 -6.48 -12.94
N TYR A 188 -17.19 -7.33 -12.64
CA TYR A 188 -17.43 -8.72 -12.29
C TYR A 188 -18.32 -8.82 -11.05
N LEU A 189 -18.01 -8.05 -10.00
CA LEU A 189 -18.78 -8.05 -8.75
C LEU A 189 -20.20 -7.51 -8.92
N LEU A 190 -20.40 -6.51 -9.80
CA LEU A 190 -21.72 -5.95 -10.09
C LEU A 190 -22.62 -6.88 -10.91
N LYS A 191 -22.04 -7.77 -11.72
CA LYS A 191 -22.78 -8.75 -12.51
C LYS A 191 -23.27 -9.92 -11.66
N GLU A 192 -22.69 -10.14 -10.49
CA GLU A 192 -23.12 -11.16 -9.55
C GLU A 192 -24.35 -10.68 -8.74
N PRO A 193 -25.56 -11.22 -9.00
CA PRO A 193 -26.82 -10.71 -8.44
C PRO A 193 -26.94 -10.88 -6.92
N ASN A 194 -26.06 -11.68 -6.29
CA ASN A 194 -26.02 -11.89 -4.83
C ASN A 194 -24.91 -11.12 -4.13
N CYS A 195 -24.06 -10.38 -4.85
CA CYS A 195 -22.98 -9.60 -4.27
C CYS A 195 -23.43 -8.15 -4.01
N SER A 196 -24.55 -7.96 -3.31
CA SER A 196 -25.02 -6.64 -2.85
C SER A 196 -24.24 -6.13 -1.61
N LEU A 197 -22.97 -6.50 -1.50
CA LEU A 197 -22.02 -5.89 -0.57
C LEU A 197 -21.44 -4.69 -1.30
N THR A 198 -21.82 -3.50 -0.85
CA THR A 198 -21.31 -2.24 -1.38
C THR A 198 -19.79 -2.26 -1.37
N CYS A 199 -19.17 -2.46 -2.54
CA CYS A 199 -17.77 -2.11 -2.73
C CYS A 199 -17.69 -0.59 -2.59
N SER A 200 -17.34 -0.12 -1.39
CA SER A 200 -16.87 1.25 -1.17
C SER A 200 -15.48 1.40 -1.80
N GLY A 201 -15.39 1.17 -3.11
CA GLY A 201 -14.33 1.75 -3.92
C GLY A 201 -14.53 3.25 -3.83
N TYR A 202 -13.65 3.91 -3.07
CA TYR A 202 -13.53 5.35 -3.02
C TYR A 202 -13.80 5.93 -4.42
N GLN A 203 -14.88 6.72 -4.53
CA GLN A 203 -15.16 7.52 -5.71
C GLN A 203 -13.94 8.41 -5.98
N TRP A 204 -13.20 8.09 -7.02
CA TRP A 204 -12.17 8.98 -7.55
C TRP A 204 -12.88 9.96 -8.50
N HIS A 205 -13.20 11.14 -7.98
CA HIS A 205 -13.36 12.35 -8.79
C HIS A 205 -11.97 12.94 -9.10
#